data_AF-A0A5B1R9G0-F1
#
_entry.id   AF-A0A5B1R9G0-F1
#
_cell.length_a   1.000
_cell.length_b   1.000
_cell.length_c   1.000
_cell.angle_alpha   90.00
_cell.angle_beta   90.00
_cell.angle_gamma   90.00
#
_symmetry.space_group_name_H-M   'P 1'
#
loop_
_entity.id
_entity.type
_entity.pdbx_description
1 polymer ?
#
loop_
_entity_poly.entity_id
_entity_poly.type
_entity_poly.pdbx_seq_one_letter_code
_entity_poly.pdbx_strand_id
1 'polypeptide(L)'
;MPKNVPDDDDPLARALRPPPDETPAARAVRQAREADARRVSQAIDDAIRAERQANKKKKIVRVLLLGQSESGKSTTLRQFQRLYTPSAFRSELVHWRAIIQLNLIRSIHTILAALNANANANSGPTHSPAPSRSLAWDGDDFDVPDDDAYLSDPASSVRPSLAPSASPSAPTSDTDDGPPLDLAALALRLLPLRHAEAFLRAQLVPPAEDEAADLGHGLPGHAHAPSHHSSFSSSSSASASSAGKEVFVRPGRWRASFWKRGGVRACAAGAGAEEDEPQRVIWRCREDMMRLWASRRVRRVLKAKKVRLEEESGFFLDDLPRLTECNYVPTEDDVLRARLKTIGVSEYKFQMEAGPQSGSEWRIVDVGGSRFQRPTWAPFFDDVDAIIFLAPISCFDQVLAEDAKVNRLEDSVLLWKAVCSNKLLAHVDLVLFLNKCDLLARKLAGGTRLARYVRSYADRANDVETAGKYFRGKFSAIQRTYSPAPRKFYGFCTSVTDTVTTSGILVSVRDIVLRQNLRQSKLV
;
A
#
# COMPACT_ATOMS: atom_id res chain seq x y z
N MET A 1 13.03 -37.67 -53.36
CA MET A 1 12.64 -36.69 -52.33
C MET A 1 12.58 -35.33 -52.99
N PRO A 2 11.39 -34.72 -53.20
CA PRO A 2 11.28 -33.47 -53.94
C PRO A 2 11.90 -32.33 -53.13
N LYS A 3 12.71 -31.51 -53.81
CA LYS A 3 13.28 -30.27 -53.27
C LYS A 3 12.13 -29.29 -53.05
N ASN A 4 12.03 -28.75 -51.84
CA ASN A 4 11.09 -27.69 -51.47
C ASN A 4 11.21 -26.54 -52.50
N VAL A 5 10.23 -26.41 -53.39
CA VAL A 5 10.10 -25.24 -54.26
C VAL A 5 9.64 -24.11 -53.36
N PRO A 6 10.35 -22.97 -53.27
CA PRO A 6 9.89 -21.83 -52.48
C PRO A 6 8.57 -21.34 -53.08
N ASP A 7 7.56 -21.18 -52.24
CA ASP A 7 6.26 -20.63 -52.63
C ASP A 7 6.46 -19.28 -53.34
N ASP A 8 6.17 -19.21 -54.64
CA ASP A 8 6.46 -18.05 -55.50
C ASP A 8 5.53 -16.85 -55.21
N ASP A 9 4.57 -17.04 -54.30
CA ASP A 9 3.57 -16.07 -53.88
C ASP A 9 3.78 -15.50 -52.47
N ASP A 10 4.90 -15.78 -51.79
CA ASP A 10 5.23 -15.10 -50.54
C ASP A 10 5.64 -13.62 -50.80
N PRO A 11 4.88 -12.63 -50.28
CA PRO A 11 5.18 -11.21 -50.46
C PRO A 11 6.55 -10.81 -49.88
N LEU A 12 7.05 -11.52 -48.85
CA LEU A 12 8.38 -11.28 -48.30
C LEU A 12 9.48 -11.80 -49.23
N ALA A 13 9.25 -12.94 -49.88
CA ALA A 13 10.19 -13.50 -50.85
C ALA A 13 10.32 -12.61 -52.10
N ARG A 14 9.23 -11.95 -52.53
CA ARG A 14 9.27 -10.94 -53.61
C ARG A 14 10.04 -9.68 -53.19
N ALA A 15 9.87 -9.19 -51.97
CA ALA A 15 10.54 -7.98 -51.47
C ALA A 15 12.05 -8.16 -51.23
N LEU A 16 12.48 -9.39 -50.93
CA LEU A 16 13.89 -9.74 -50.68
C LEU A 16 14.66 -10.16 -51.95
N ARG A 17 14.02 -10.14 -53.13
CA ARG A 17 14.70 -10.50 -54.38
C ARG A 17 15.77 -9.46 -54.73
N PRO A 18 16.93 -9.91 -55.24
CA PRO A 18 17.90 -9.00 -55.83
C PRO A 18 17.24 -8.21 -56.98
N PRO A 19 17.54 -6.91 -57.13
CA PRO A 19 17.10 -6.13 -58.28
C PRO A 19 17.59 -6.79 -59.59
N PRO A 20 16.74 -6.85 -60.64
CA PRO A 20 17.09 -7.53 -61.89
C PRO A 20 18.30 -6.90 -62.62
N ASP A 21 18.59 -5.61 -62.39
CA ASP A 21 19.66 -4.84 -63.06
C ASP A 21 20.90 -4.56 -62.16
N GLU A 22 21.16 -5.42 -61.17
CA GLU A 22 22.27 -5.23 -60.20
C GLU A 22 23.66 -5.42 -60.83
N THR A 23 24.53 -4.40 -60.78
CA THR A 23 25.94 -4.50 -61.22
C THR A 23 26.76 -5.42 -60.30
N PRO A 24 27.87 -6.02 -60.78
CA PRO A 24 28.71 -6.90 -59.95
C PRO A 24 29.22 -6.24 -58.66
N ALA A 25 29.52 -4.93 -58.72
CA ALA A 25 29.93 -4.15 -57.55
C ALA A 25 28.78 -3.93 -56.55
N ALA A 26 27.57 -3.61 -57.04
CA ALA A 26 26.38 -3.46 -56.19
C ALA A 26 26.01 -4.78 -55.49
N ARG A 27 26.14 -5.91 -56.20
CA ARG A 27 25.95 -7.26 -55.63
C ARG A 27 26.92 -7.55 -54.49
N ALA A 28 28.20 -7.20 -54.65
CA ALA A 28 29.20 -7.39 -53.60
C ALA A 28 28.88 -6.56 -52.34
N VAL A 29 28.44 -5.31 -52.51
CA VAL A 29 28.03 -4.44 -51.40
C VAL A 29 26.79 -4.99 -50.70
N ARG A 30 25.78 -5.49 -51.43
CA ARG A 30 24.59 -6.10 -50.83
C ARG A 30 24.94 -7.37 -50.07
N GLN A 31 25.74 -8.26 -50.65
CA GLN A 31 26.18 -9.48 -49.98
C GLN A 31 27.00 -9.18 -48.73
N ALA A 32 27.86 -8.16 -48.76
CA ALA A 32 28.59 -7.71 -47.57
C ALA A 32 27.64 -7.19 -46.48
N ARG A 33 26.64 -6.37 -46.85
CA ARG A 33 25.61 -5.90 -45.92
C ARG A 33 24.75 -7.03 -45.34
N GLU A 34 24.38 -8.02 -46.16
CA GLU A 34 23.64 -9.20 -45.71
C GLU A 34 24.49 -10.08 -44.77
N ALA A 35 25.78 -10.24 -45.06
CA ALA A 35 26.71 -10.95 -44.19
C ALA A 35 26.88 -10.23 -42.84
N ASP A 36 27.02 -8.90 -42.86
CA ASP A 36 27.09 -8.08 -41.64
C ASP A 36 25.78 -8.15 -40.85
N ALA A 37 24.62 -8.05 -41.50
CA ALA A 37 23.32 -8.17 -40.85
C ALA A 37 23.12 -9.55 -40.22
N ARG A 38 23.52 -10.63 -40.91
CA ARG A 38 23.49 -12.00 -40.36
C ARG A 38 24.42 -12.13 -39.16
N ARG A 39 25.62 -11.55 -39.21
CA ARG A 39 26.56 -11.54 -38.10
C ARG A 39 25.99 -10.82 -36.87
N VAL A 40 25.34 -9.67 -37.08
CA VAL A 40 24.67 -8.92 -36.00
C VAL A 40 23.49 -9.71 -35.42
N SER A 41 22.65 -10.31 -36.27
CA SER A 41 21.53 -11.15 -35.83
C SER A 41 22.01 -12.34 -35.01
N GLN A 42 23.04 -13.05 -35.47
CA GLN A 42 23.64 -14.18 -34.73
C GLN A 42 24.20 -13.73 -33.37
N ALA A 43 24.89 -12.59 -33.31
CA ALA A 43 25.39 -12.06 -32.05
C ALA A 43 24.27 -11.71 -31.07
N ILE A 44 23.14 -11.16 -31.56
CA ILE A 44 21.95 -10.89 -30.75
C ILE A 44 21.33 -12.20 -30.25
N ASP A 45 21.14 -13.18 -31.12
CA ASP A 45 20.56 -14.48 -30.77
C ASP A 45 21.41 -15.22 -29.73
N ASP A 46 22.74 -15.17 -29.86
CA ASP A 46 23.67 -15.75 -28.90
C ASP A 46 23.65 -15.01 -27.56
N ALA A 47 23.54 -13.67 -27.57
CA ALA A 47 23.37 -12.88 -26.34
C ALA A 47 22.06 -13.22 -25.62
N ILE A 48 20.93 -13.31 -26.34
CA ILE A 48 19.63 -13.71 -25.80
C ILE A 48 19.72 -15.13 -25.22
N ARG A 49 20.41 -16.05 -25.90
CA ARG A 49 20.58 -17.43 -25.43
C ARG A 49 21.42 -17.48 -24.15
N ALA A 50 22.51 -16.72 -24.09
CA ALA A 50 23.35 -16.61 -22.90
C ALA A 50 22.57 -16.00 -21.72
N GLU A 51 21.81 -14.94 -21.95
CA GLU A 51 20.95 -14.31 -20.93
C GLU A 51 19.87 -15.28 -20.43
N ARG A 52 19.19 -16.00 -21.33
CA ARG A 52 18.21 -17.04 -20.96
C ARG A 52 18.86 -18.15 -20.14
N GLN A 53 20.06 -18.59 -20.47
CA GLN A 53 20.78 -19.61 -19.70
C GLN A 53 21.20 -19.08 -18.33
N ALA A 54 21.67 -17.84 -18.23
CA ALA A 54 21.98 -17.19 -16.96
C ALA A 54 20.73 -17.05 -16.08
N ASN A 55 19.59 -16.65 -16.66
CA ASN A 55 18.33 -16.54 -15.95
C ASN A 55 17.74 -17.90 -15.55
N LYS A 56 17.94 -18.97 -16.35
CA LYS A 56 17.57 -20.35 -15.96
C LYS A 56 18.40 -20.86 -14.77
N LYS A 57 19.65 -20.40 -14.63
CA LYS A 57 20.53 -20.74 -13.50
C LYS A 57 20.15 -19.96 -12.23
N LYS A 58 19.54 -18.78 -12.37
CA LYS A 58 19.05 -17.97 -11.24
C LYS A 58 17.66 -18.46 -10.85
N LYS A 59 17.50 -18.98 -9.63
CA LYS A 59 16.17 -19.26 -9.07
C LYS A 59 15.53 -17.92 -8.71
N ILE A 60 14.66 -17.43 -9.59
CA ILE A 60 13.88 -16.21 -9.39
C ILE A 60 12.54 -16.61 -8.79
N VAL A 61 12.20 -16.05 -7.63
CA VAL A 61 10.89 -16.22 -6.98
C VAL A 61 10.07 -14.97 -7.21
N ARG A 62 8.89 -15.09 -7.83
CA ARG A 62 8.00 -13.96 -8.14
C ARG A 62 6.78 -13.96 -7.24
N VAL A 63 6.63 -12.91 -6.45
CA VAL A 63 5.53 -12.72 -5.50
C VAL A 63 4.74 -11.48 -5.86
N LEU A 64 3.41 -11.59 -5.87
CA LEU A 64 2.51 -10.46 -6.13
C LEU A 64 1.75 -10.08 -4.85
N LEU A 65 1.78 -8.80 -4.49
CA LEU A 65 1.02 -8.26 -3.36
C LEU A 65 -0.34 -7.75 -3.82
N LEU A 66 -1.42 -8.38 -3.38
CA LEU A 66 -2.79 -8.01 -3.73
C LEU A 66 -3.59 -7.55 -2.49
N GLY A 67 -4.69 -6.84 -2.75
CA GLY A 67 -5.63 -6.40 -1.72
C GLY A 67 -6.11 -4.97 -1.95
N GLN A 68 -7.18 -4.58 -1.25
CA GLN A 68 -7.77 -3.25 -1.37
C GLN A 68 -6.78 -2.11 -1.06
N SER A 69 -7.14 -0.88 -1.41
CA SER A 69 -6.36 0.30 -1.01
C SER A 69 -6.15 0.30 0.51
N GLU A 70 -4.93 0.63 0.95
CA GLU A 70 -4.58 0.77 2.38
C GLU A 70 -4.73 -0.53 3.21
N SER A 71 -4.69 -1.69 2.54
CA SER A 71 -4.66 -2.99 3.22
C SER A 71 -3.32 -3.33 3.89
N GLY A 72 -2.26 -2.58 3.60
CA GLY A 72 -0.90 -2.78 4.13
C GLY A 72 0.13 -3.34 3.15
N LYS A 73 -0.17 -3.41 1.85
CA LYS A 73 0.73 -3.98 0.81
C LYS A 73 2.13 -3.38 0.85
N SER A 74 2.24 -2.07 0.73
CA SER A 74 3.53 -1.38 0.74
C SER A 74 4.25 -1.49 2.10
N THR A 75 3.52 -1.67 3.20
CA THR A 75 4.13 -1.95 4.51
C THR A 75 4.69 -3.37 4.57
N THR A 76 3.99 -4.36 4.02
CA THR A 76 4.49 -5.75 3.91
C THR A 76 5.75 -5.78 3.06
N LEU A 77 5.77 -5.04 1.96
CA LEU A 77 6.96 -4.89 1.12
C LEU A 77 8.15 -4.29 1.91
N ARG A 78 7.91 -3.24 2.71
CA ARG A 78 8.96 -2.67 3.58
C ARG A 78 9.44 -3.66 4.64
N GLN A 79 8.57 -4.52 5.17
CA GLN A 79 9.00 -5.61 6.06
C GLN A 79 9.89 -6.63 5.33
N PHE A 80 9.58 -6.97 4.07
CA PHE A 80 10.48 -7.79 3.25
C PHE A 80 11.84 -7.12 3.06
N GLN A 81 11.86 -5.81 2.74
CA GLN A 81 13.10 -5.04 2.61
C GLN A 81 13.93 -5.03 3.90
N ARG A 82 13.28 -4.78 5.03
CA ARG A 82 13.93 -4.76 6.35
C ARG A 82 14.52 -6.12 6.70
N LEU A 83 13.82 -7.20 6.39
CA LEU A 83 14.23 -8.56 6.74
C LEU A 83 15.35 -9.10 5.84
N TYR A 84 15.31 -8.83 4.54
CA TYR A 84 16.22 -9.46 3.55
C TYR A 84 17.30 -8.53 2.97
N THR A 85 17.12 -7.22 3.07
CA THR A 85 18.07 -6.19 2.62
C THR A 85 18.21 -5.07 3.66
N PRO A 86 18.63 -5.38 4.90
CA PRO A 86 18.66 -4.41 6.00
C PRO A 86 19.62 -3.24 5.73
N SER A 87 20.72 -3.48 5.01
CA SER A 87 21.71 -2.44 4.65
C SER A 87 21.05 -1.35 3.78
N ALA A 88 20.39 -1.77 2.70
CA ALA A 88 19.67 -0.91 1.79
C ALA A 88 18.52 -0.17 2.51
N PHE A 89 17.72 -0.90 3.30
CA PHE A 89 16.62 -0.32 4.07
C PHE A 89 17.10 0.78 5.03
N ARG A 90 18.22 0.57 5.73
CA ARG A 90 18.79 1.56 6.66
C ARG A 90 19.30 2.80 5.95
N SER A 91 19.95 2.65 4.79
CA SER A 91 20.38 3.79 3.97
C SER A 91 19.21 4.63 3.45
N GLU A 92 18.01 4.02 3.33
CA GLU A 92 16.81 4.72 2.91
C GLU A 92 16.14 5.55 4.02
N LEU A 93 16.39 5.25 5.31
CA LEU A 93 15.67 5.87 6.44
C LEU A 93 15.67 7.40 6.39
N VAL A 94 16.82 8.01 6.05
CA VAL A 94 16.98 9.47 5.97
C VAL A 94 16.00 10.09 4.95
N HIS A 95 15.73 9.39 3.84
CA HIS A 95 14.85 9.87 2.78
C HIS A 95 13.36 9.85 3.21
N TRP A 96 12.99 8.98 4.16
CA TRP A 96 11.63 8.92 4.69
C TRP A 96 11.28 10.09 5.60
N ARG A 97 12.27 10.86 6.06
CA ARG A 97 12.06 12.02 6.94
C ARG A 97 11.03 12.99 6.36
N ALA A 98 11.16 13.35 5.08
CA ALA A 98 10.23 14.25 4.40
C ALA A 98 8.79 13.70 4.32
N ILE A 99 8.63 12.40 4.11
CA ILE A 99 7.31 11.75 4.06
C ILE A 99 6.67 11.75 5.45
N ILE A 100 7.45 11.45 6.49
CA ILE A 100 6.97 11.43 7.88
C ILE A 100 6.56 12.84 8.33
N GLN A 101 7.39 13.85 8.02
CA GLN A 101 7.06 15.25 8.27
C GLN A 101 5.76 15.66 7.55
N LEU A 102 5.61 15.28 6.28
CA LEU A 102 4.39 15.55 5.51
C LEU A 102 3.17 14.85 6.13
N ASN A 103 3.31 13.59 6.54
CA ASN A 103 2.26 12.85 7.24
C ASN A 103 1.85 13.54 8.55
N LEU A 104 2.82 14.01 9.33
CA LEU A 104 2.60 14.73 10.58
C LEU A 104 1.84 16.04 10.35
N ILE A 105 2.31 16.87 9.41
CA ILE A 105 1.67 18.15 9.08
C ILE A 105 0.24 17.93 8.60
N ARG A 106 0.01 16.94 7.74
CA ARG A 106 -1.33 16.61 7.23
C ARG A 106 -2.26 16.18 8.37
N SER A 107 -1.78 15.39 9.34
CA SER A 107 -2.58 15.03 10.51
C SER A 107 -3.01 16.26 11.32
N ILE A 108 -2.12 17.24 11.49
CA ILE A 108 -2.47 18.52 12.14
C ILE A 108 -3.50 19.31 11.32
N HIS A 109 -3.32 19.41 10.00
CA HIS A 109 -4.29 20.09 9.13
C HIS A 109 -5.67 19.42 9.14
N THR A 110 -5.73 18.08 9.18
CA THR A 110 -7.00 17.34 9.32
C THR A 110 -7.71 17.70 10.63
N ILE A 111 -6.95 17.83 11.74
CA ILE A 111 -7.50 18.27 13.02
C ILE A 111 -8.06 19.69 12.92
N LEU A 112 -7.28 20.64 12.38
CA LEU A 112 -7.69 22.04 12.24
C LEU A 112 -8.93 22.18 11.34
N ALA A 113 -8.99 21.44 10.23
CA ALA A 113 -10.16 21.42 9.34
C ALA A 113 -11.41 20.91 10.06
N ALA A 114 -11.29 19.86 10.87
CA ALA A 114 -12.39 19.33 11.67
C ALA A 114 -12.89 20.34 12.71
N LEU A 115 -12.00 21.15 13.29
CA LEU A 115 -12.37 22.21 14.24
C LEU A 115 -13.04 23.41 13.56
N ASN A 116 -12.51 23.88 12.44
CA ASN A 116 -13.06 25.03 11.70
C ASN A 116 -14.46 24.76 11.15
N ALA A 117 -14.71 23.53 10.68
CA ALA A 117 -16.05 23.14 10.26
C ALA A 117 -17.08 23.12 11.42
N ASN A 118 -16.66 23.25 12.69
CA ASN A 118 -17.57 23.39 13.82
C ASN A 118 -17.94 24.86 14.10
N ALA A 119 -17.02 25.80 13.86
CA ALA A 119 -17.29 27.24 14.01
C ALA A 119 -18.41 27.71 13.05
N ASN A 120 -18.46 27.14 11.84
CA ASN A 120 -19.49 27.46 10.84
C ASN A 120 -20.80 26.68 11.02
N ALA A 121 -20.84 25.64 11.87
CA ALA A 121 -22.05 24.83 12.10
C ALA A 121 -22.90 25.34 13.29
N ASN A 122 -22.41 26.32 14.05
CA ASN A 122 -23.12 26.92 15.18
C ASN A 122 -24.26 27.88 14.77
N SER A 123 -24.73 27.86 13.51
CA SER A 123 -25.78 28.73 12.98
C SER A 123 -26.98 28.00 12.34
N GLY A 124 -27.41 26.85 12.86
CA GLY A 124 -28.69 26.25 12.46
C GLY A 124 -29.04 24.92 13.14
N PRO A 125 -30.34 24.62 13.37
CA PRO A 125 -30.76 23.37 14.01
C PRO A 125 -30.62 22.20 13.02
N THR A 126 -29.96 21.13 13.43
CA THR A 126 -29.71 19.95 12.58
C THR A 126 -30.70 18.82 12.89
N HIS A 127 -31.58 18.52 11.94
CA HIS A 127 -32.31 17.26 11.89
C HIS A 127 -31.33 16.10 11.61
N SER A 128 -31.47 15.02 12.38
CA SER A 128 -30.69 13.78 12.22
C SER A 128 -31.20 12.96 11.04
N PRO A 129 -30.37 12.50 10.09
CA PRO A 129 -30.77 11.47 9.14
C PRO A 129 -30.63 10.08 9.78
N ALA A 130 -31.69 9.29 9.66
CA ALA A 130 -31.76 7.89 10.09
C ALA A 130 -30.75 6.99 9.34
N PRO A 131 -30.32 5.86 9.92
CA PRO A 131 -29.40 4.93 9.28
C PRO A 131 -30.04 4.20 8.10
N SER A 132 -29.42 4.29 6.92
CA SER A 132 -29.82 3.58 5.70
C SER A 132 -29.25 2.14 5.65
N ARG A 133 -30.17 1.20 5.38
CA ARG A 133 -30.05 -0.17 4.82
C ARG A 133 -28.90 -1.09 5.29
N SER A 134 -29.25 -1.90 6.31
CA SER A 134 -29.27 -3.38 6.30
C SER A 134 -28.35 -4.15 5.33
N LEU A 135 -27.29 -4.76 5.86
CA LEU A 135 -26.55 -5.88 5.23
C LEU A 135 -27.39 -7.16 5.24
N ALA A 136 -28.34 -7.30 4.32
CA ALA A 136 -28.99 -8.58 4.05
C ALA A 136 -28.13 -9.34 3.04
N TRP A 137 -27.53 -10.44 3.47
CA TRP A 137 -27.00 -11.45 2.58
C TRP A 137 -27.96 -12.63 2.65
N ASP A 138 -28.74 -12.82 1.60
CA ASP A 138 -29.45 -14.07 1.33
C ASP A 138 -28.47 -15.01 0.61
N GLY A 139 -28.32 -16.23 1.11
CA GLY A 139 -27.64 -17.30 0.37
C GLY A 139 -26.61 -18.10 1.17
N ASP A 140 -27.08 -19.27 1.59
CA ASP A 140 -26.41 -20.49 2.05
C ASP A 140 -25.71 -20.48 3.41
N ASP A 141 -26.43 -21.04 4.40
CA ASP A 141 -25.87 -21.72 5.56
C ASP A 141 -24.81 -22.73 5.09
N PHE A 142 -23.54 -22.39 5.29
CA PHE A 142 -22.44 -23.34 5.19
C PHE A 142 -21.93 -23.63 6.59
N ASP A 143 -22.31 -24.82 7.07
CA ASP A 143 -21.72 -25.46 8.23
C ASP A 143 -20.20 -25.47 8.06
N VAL A 144 -19.48 -24.94 9.06
CA VAL A 144 -18.02 -24.94 9.11
C VAL A 144 -17.60 -26.30 9.69
N PRO A 145 -16.95 -27.19 8.91
CA PRO A 145 -16.40 -28.41 9.49
C PRO A 145 -15.14 -28.03 10.26
N ASP A 146 -15.11 -28.39 11.54
CA ASP A 146 -13.88 -28.53 12.31
C ASP A 146 -13.09 -29.69 11.70
N ASP A 147 -11.91 -29.40 11.15
CA ASP A 147 -10.87 -30.41 10.97
C ASP A 147 -9.48 -29.76 11.04
N ASP A 148 -8.67 -30.40 11.89
CA ASP A 148 -7.47 -29.90 12.53
C ASP A 148 -6.20 -29.89 11.66
N ALA A 149 -5.31 -28.93 11.96
CA ALA A 149 -3.86 -29.14 11.89
C ALA A 149 -3.17 -28.15 12.84
N TYR A 150 -2.93 -28.63 14.06
CA TYR A 150 -2.26 -27.96 15.16
C TYR A 150 -0.81 -27.58 14.81
N LEU A 151 -0.47 -26.30 15.01
CA LEU A 151 0.85 -25.84 15.45
C LEU A 151 0.60 -24.80 16.54
N SER A 152 0.59 -25.27 17.79
CA SER A 152 0.55 -24.45 19.00
C SER A 152 1.72 -24.83 19.88
N ASP A 153 2.35 -23.84 20.51
CA ASP A 153 3.11 -23.99 21.76
C ASP A 153 3.52 -22.59 22.31
N PRO A 154 3.80 -22.41 23.60
CA PRO A 154 3.04 -22.91 24.75
C PRO A 154 2.78 -21.87 25.88
N ALA A 155 1.80 -22.24 26.71
CA ALA A 155 1.69 -22.08 28.17
C ALA A 155 1.56 -20.69 28.83
N SER A 156 0.31 -20.43 29.24
CA SER A 156 -0.07 -19.67 30.43
C SER A 156 -0.05 -20.56 31.68
N SER A 157 0.19 -19.97 32.85
CA SER A 157 -0.08 -20.58 34.16
C SER A 157 -1.18 -19.81 34.89
N VAL A 158 -2.23 -20.54 35.22
CA VAL A 158 -3.47 -20.13 35.92
C VAL A 158 -3.30 -20.22 37.44
N ARG A 159 -3.96 -19.35 38.21
CA ARG A 159 -4.85 -19.70 39.37
C ARG A 159 -5.49 -18.44 40.04
N PRO A 160 -6.58 -18.59 40.84
CA PRO A 160 -7.76 -17.75 40.72
C PRO A 160 -8.21 -17.03 42.02
N SER A 161 -9.23 -16.16 41.84
CA SER A 161 -10.27 -15.76 42.80
C SER A 161 -9.90 -14.85 43.98
N LEU A 162 -10.51 -13.66 44.02
CA LEU A 162 -11.42 -13.21 45.10
C LEU A 162 -11.92 -11.78 44.79
N ALA A 163 -13.22 -11.62 44.63
CA ALA A 163 -13.90 -10.33 44.66
C ALA A 163 -13.95 -9.80 46.11
N PRO A 164 -14.04 -8.48 46.30
CA PRO A 164 -15.33 -7.99 46.78
C PRO A 164 -15.83 -6.73 46.06
N SER A 165 -17.14 -6.63 46.10
CA SER A 165 -18.00 -5.52 45.70
C SER A 165 -17.59 -4.17 46.26
N ALA A 166 -17.42 -3.19 45.37
CA ALA A 166 -17.59 -1.77 45.68
C ALA A 166 -18.15 -1.07 44.43
N SER A 167 -19.39 -0.63 44.52
CA SER A 167 -20.07 0.21 43.53
C SER A 167 -19.35 1.56 43.41
N PRO A 168 -18.96 2.03 42.19
CA PRO A 168 -18.60 3.42 42.03
C PRO A 168 -19.84 4.24 41.70
N SER A 169 -20.11 5.18 42.60
CA SER A 169 -21.02 6.30 42.49
C SER A 169 -20.87 7.08 41.16
N ALA A 170 -21.99 7.64 40.73
CA ALA A 170 -22.20 8.42 39.51
C ALA A 170 -21.07 9.44 39.17
N PRO A 171 -20.84 9.72 37.88
CA PRO A 171 -19.84 10.70 37.48
C PRO A 171 -20.32 12.10 37.89
N THR A 172 -19.56 12.70 38.81
CA THR A 172 -19.59 14.13 39.11
C THR A 172 -19.33 14.92 37.84
N SER A 173 -20.06 16.01 37.66
CA SER A 173 -19.90 17.00 36.58
C SER A 173 -18.43 17.39 36.39
N ASP A 174 -17.86 17.03 35.23
CA ASP A 174 -16.57 17.52 34.76
C ASP A 174 -16.63 19.04 34.56
N THR A 175 -16.23 19.82 35.56
CA THR A 175 -15.85 21.23 35.37
C THR A 175 -14.54 21.29 34.58
N ASP A 176 -14.59 22.00 33.47
CA ASP A 176 -13.54 22.17 32.44
C ASP A 176 -12.39 23.03 32.99
N ASP A 177 -11.55 22.47 33.88
CA ASP A 177 -10.39 23.15 34.47
C ASP A 177 -9.16 23.14 33.53
N GLY A 178 -9.29 23.85 32.42
CA GLY A 178 -8.15 24.25 31.58
C GLY A 178 -8.41 25.61 30.96
N PRO A 179 -7.38 26.47 30.81
CA PRO A 179 -7.59 27.76 30.15
C PRO A 179 -8.24 27.54 28.78
N PRO A 180 -9.24 28.36 28.39
CA PRO A 180 -9.91 28.21 27.12
C PRO A 180 -8.85 28.27 26.02
N LEU A 181 -8.64 27.15 25.33
CA LEU A 181 -7.83 27.13 24.12
C LEU A 181 -8.47 28.11 23.13
N ASP A 182 -7.79 29.23 22.87
CA ASP A 182 -8.11 30.09 21.74
C ASP A 182 -7.68 29.35 20.47
N LEU A 183 -8.60 28.51 19.98
CA LEU A 183 -8.39 27.69 18.80
C LEU A 183 -8.12 28.54 17.56
N ALA A 184 -8.63 29.78 17.50
CA ALA A 184 -8.39 30.69 16.39
C ALA A 184 -6.94 31.22 16.43
N ALA A 185 -6.47 31.67 17.61
CA ALA A 185 -5.07 32.06 17.78
C ALA A 185 -4.10 30.90 17.53
N LEU A 186 -4.45 29.69 17.98
CA LEU A 186 -3.62 28.51 17.75
C LEU A 186 -3.59 28.12 16.27
N ALA A 187 -4.71 28.18 15.56
CA ALA A 187 -4.75 27.94 14.11
C ALA A 187 -3.90 28.96 13.33
N LEU A 188 -3.91 30.24 13.75
CA LEU A 188 -3.05 31.28 13.16
C LEU A 188 -1.55 30.98 13.40
N ARG A 189 -1.16 30.54 14.59
CA ARG A 189 0.23 30.18 14.90
C ARG A 189 0.73 28.95 14.15
N LEU A 190 -0.17 28.06 13.73
CA LEU A 190 0.15 26.89 12.92
C LEU A 190 0.14 27.14 11.40
N LEU A 191 -0.16 28.36 10.94
CA LEU A 191 -0.10 28.73 9.51
C LEU A 191 1.25 28.44 8.82
N PRO A 192 2.42 28.58 9.48
CA PRO A 192 3.71 28.23 8.87
C PRO A 192 3.78 26.79 8.37
N LEU A 193 3.03 25.85 8.98
CA LEU A 193 2.99 24.45 8.54
C LEU A 193 2.45 24.30 7.10
N ARG A 194 1.62 25.24 6.61
CA ARG A 194 1.14 25.22 5.21
C ARG A 194 2.27 25.42 4.21
N HIS A 195 3.24 26.28 4.54
CA HIS A 195 4.41 26.51 3.69
C HIS A 195 5.32 25.29 3.71
N ALA A 196 5.55 24.70 4.88
CA ALA A 196 6.31 23.46 5.00
C ALA A 196 5.66 22.29 4.23
N GLU A 197 4.33 22.17 4.28
CA GLU A 197 3.60 21.18 3.47
C GLU A 197 3.80 21.39 1.97
N ALA A 198 3.62 22.63 1.49
CA ALA A 198 3.80 22.94 0.07
C ALA A 198 5.22 22.63 -0.41
N PHE A 199 6.22 22.97 0.41
CA PHE A 199 7.63 22.68 0.14
C PHE A 199 7.89 21.17 0.07
N LEU A 200 7.43 20.39 1.06
CA LEU A 200 7.60 18.93 1.09
C LEU A 200 6.88 18.25 -0.09
N ARG A 201 5.69 18.73 -0.45
CA ARG A 201 4.96 18.24 -1.65
C ARG A 201 5.77 18.49 -2.92
N ALA A 202 6.33 19.68 -3.09
CA ALA A 202 7.16 20.04 -4.25
C ALA A 202 8.51 19.29 -4.31
N GLN A 203 8.99 18.78 -3.17
CA GLN A 203 10.16 17.88 -3.13
C GLN A 203 9.81 16.45 -3.55
N LEU A 204 8.62 15.96 -3.16
CA LEU A 204 8.20 14.58 -3.36
C LEU A 204 7.53 14.32 -4.73
N VAL A 205 6.87 15.32 -5.31
CA VAL A 205 6.14 15.22 -6.58
C VAL A 205 6.84 16.06 -7.67
N PRO A 206 7.33 15.46 -8.77
CA PRO A 206 7.91 16.21 -9.88
C PRO A 206 6.87 17.11 -10.59
N PRO A 207 7.25 18.30 -11.10
CA PRO A 207 6.32 19.26 -11.72
C PRO A 207 5.66 18.77 -13.03
N ALA A 208 6.12 17.66 -13.60
CA ALA A 208 5.51 17.06 -14.81
C ALA A 208 4.34 16.11 -14.49
N GLU A 209 3.98 15.94 -13.22
CA GLU A 209 2.98 14.96 -12.76
C GLU A 209 1.81 15.60 -11.98
N ASP A 210 1.52 16.90 -12.17
CA ASP A 210 0.38 17.57 -11.52
C ASP A 210 -0.98 16.89 -11.82
N GLU A 211 -1.09 16.15 -12.93
CA GLU A 211 -2.27 15.31 -13.24
C GLU A 211 -2.41 14.07 -12.33
N ALA A 212 -1.32 13.53 -11.77
CA ALA A 212 -1.36 12.35 -10.91
C ALA A 212 -1.91 12.64 -9.51
N ALA A 213 -1.93 13.91 -9.10
CA ALA A 213 -2.51 14.37 -7.85
C ALA A 213 -4.04 14.59 -7.92
N ASP A 214 -4.62 14.60 -9.13
CA ASP A 214 -5.98 15.11 -9.37
C ASP A 214 -7.00 14.05 -9.84
N LEU A 215 -6.67 12.76 -9.75
CA LEU A 215 -7.57 11.66 -10.14
C LEU A 215 -8.65 11.39 -9.06
N GLY A 216 -9.55 12.36 -8.88
CA GLY A 216 -10.80 12.25 -8.13
C GLY A 216 -11.96 12.78 -8.97
N HIS A 217 -12.61 11.86 -9.71
CA HIS A 217 -13.89 12.00 -10.44
C HIS A 217 -13.97 12.90 -11.69
N GLY A 218 -14.03 12.23 -12.84
CA GLY A 218 -14.61 12.75 -14.09
C GLY A 218 -14.38 11.78 -15.26
N LEU A 219 -15.44 11.18 -15.80
CA LEU A 219 -15.47 10.44 -17.09
C LEU A 219 -16.86 10.66 -17.72
N PRO A 220 -17.07 10.40 -19.04
CA PRO A 220 -16.12 10.16 -20.13
C PRO A 220 -16.45 10.92 -21.45
N GLY A 221 -15.55 10.91 -22.45
CA GLY A 221 -15.98 11.10 -23.85
C GLY A 221 -14.91 11.50 -24.89
N HIS A 222 -14.63 10.55 -25.79
CA HIS A 222 -14.20 10.70 -27.19
C HIS A 222 -12.74 10.97 -27.60
N ALA A 223 -12.43 10.27 -28.70
CA ALA A 223 -11.16 10.07 -29.38
C ALA A 223 -10.64 11.29 -30.17
N HIS A 224 -9.31 11.33 -30.31
CA HIS A 224 -8.47 11.95 -31.33
C HIS A 224 -9.05 12.96 -32.34
N ALA A 225 -8.47 14.17 -32.35
CA ALA A 225 -7.87 14.81 -33.55
C ALA A 225 -6.96 15.99 -33.14
N PRO A 226 -5.87 16.30 -33.88
CA PRO A 226 -4.97 17.42 -33.57
C PRO A 226 -5.38 18.69 -34.32
N SER A 227 -5.39 19.84 -33.65
CA SER A 227 -5.43 21.14 -34.34
C SER A 227 -4.73 22.23 -33.53
N HIS A 228 -4.11 23.13 -34.29
CA HIS A 228 -3.20 24.19 -33.88
C HIS A 228 -3.93 25.41 -33.27
N HIS A 229 -3.17 26.16 -32.46
CA HIS A 229 -3.16 27.62 -32.28
C HIS A 229 -3.50 28.22 -30.89
N SER A 230 -2.60 29.17 -30.56
CA SER A 230 -2.72 30.39 -29.75
C SER A 230 -2.87 30.30 -28.23
N SER A 231 -1.73 30.66 -27.62
CA SER A 231 -1.57 31.37 -26.36
C SER A 231 -2.67 32.40 -26.07
N PHE A 232 -3.35 32.21 -24.93
CA PHE A 232 -3.85 33.32 -24.13
C PHE A 232 -3.76 32.95 -22.65
N SER A 233 -2.87 33.64 -21.94
CA SER A 233 -2.72 33.57 -20.49
C SER A 233 -3.86 34.34 -19.82
N SER A 234 -4.71 33.64 -19.07
CA SER A 234 -5.58 34.26 -18.07
C SER A 234 -5.28 33.66 -16.71
N SER A 235 -4.56 34.44 -15.90
CA SER A 235 -4.36 34.22 -14.48
C SER A 235 -5.69 34.45 -13.76
N SER A 236 -6.42 33.37 -13.47
CA SER A 236 -7.57 33.39 -12.56
C SER A 236 -7.24 32.62 -11.29
N SER A 237 -7.22 33.38 -10.20
CA SER A 237 -7.04 32.97 -8.82
C SER A 237 -8.04 31.90 -8.39
N ALA A 238 -7.62 30.63 -8.39
CA ALA A 238 -8.37 29.52 -7.81
C ALA A 238 -7.94 29.28 -6.35
N SER A 239 -8.36 30.18 -5.47
CA SER A 239 -8.26 30.01 -4.02
C SER A 239 -9.57 29.44 -3.47
N ALA A 240 -9.84 28.15 -3.68
CA ALA A 240 -10.85 27.39 -2.93
C ALA A 240 -10.68 25.87 -3.09
N SER A 241 -10.61 25.14 -1.96
CA SER A 241 -10.73 23.68 -1.81
C SER A 241 -9.58 22.77 -2.28
N SER A 242 -8.39 22.91 -1.66
CA SER A 242 -7.33 21.87 -1.67
C SER A 242 -7.22 21.11 -0.32
N ALA A 243 -8.14 21.38 0.62
CA ALA A 243 -8.16 20.74 1.93
C ALA A 243 -8.53 19.25 1.81
N GLY A 244 -7.51 18.39 1.72
CA GLY A 244 -7.66 16.93 1.77
C GLY A 244 -7.04 16.14 0.63
N LYS A 245 -6.44 16.77 -0.39
CA LYS A 245 -5.88 16.02 -1.52
C LYS A 245 -4.63 15.22 -1.11
N GLU A 246 -4.82 13.92 -1.22
CA GLU A 246 -3.96 12.79 -0.89
C GLU A 246 -2.69 12.80 -1.75
N VAL A 247 -1.49 12.81 -1.15
CA VAL A 247 -0.24 12.83 -1.93
C VAL A 247 0.08 11.43 -2.45
N PHE A 248 0.18 11.33 -3.76
CA PHE A 248 0.53 10.11 -4.46
C PHE A 248 1.93 10.20 -5.02
N VAL A 249 2.66 9.09 -4.98
CA VAL A 249 4.04 9.03 -5.47
C VAL A 249 4.27 7.73 -6.22
N ARG A 250 4.94 7.83 -7.38
CA ARG A 250 5.47 6.66 -8.09
C ARG A 250 6.70 6.11 -7.36
N PRO A 251 6.72 4.81 -7.01
CA PRO A 251 7.88 4.23 -6.34
C PRO A 251 9.18 4.37 -7.14
N GLY A 252 10.30 4.56 -6.44
CA GLY A 252 11.62 4.77 -7.06
C GLY A 252 11.88 6.20 -7.57
N ARG A 253 10.87 6.92 -8.07
CA ARG A 253 11.08 8.24 -8.71
C ARG A 253 11.26 9.37 -7.71
N TRP A 254 10.56 9.35 -6.58
CA TRP A 254 10.80 10.31 -5.50
C TRP A 254 12.21 10.18 -4.91
N ARG A 255 12.76 8.95 -4.87
CA ARG A 255 14.17 8.69 -4.50
C ARG A 255 15.12 9.38 -5.48
N ALA A 256 14.83 9.26 -6.77
CA ALA A 256 15.59 9.94 -7.82
C ALA A 256 15.44 11.47 -7.74
N SER A 257 14.26 12.00 -7.37
CA SER A 257 14.06 13.45 -7.15
C SER A 257 14.95 13.99 -6.02
N PHE A 258 15.10 13.23 -4.93
CA PHE A 258 16.06 13.55 -3.87
C PHE A 258 17.51 13.52 -4.37
N TRP A 259 17.91 12.49 -5.12
CA TRP A 259 19.26 12.39 -5.67
C TRP A 259 19.58 13.47 -6.71
N LYS A 260 18.58 13.92 -7.48
CA LYS A 260 18.74 14.94 -8.54
C LYS A 260 18.75 16.37 -8.01
N ARG A 261 18.25 16.62 -6.79
CA ARG A 261 18.19 17.96 -6.16
C ARG A 261 19.24 18.20 -5.06
N GLY A 262 20.12 17.24 -4.80
CA GLY A 262 21.20 17.39 -3.82
C GLY A 262 21.43 16.09 -3.08
N GLY A 263 22.47 15.35 -3.49
CA GLY A 263 22.88 14.15 -2.79
C GLY A 263 23.21 14.45 -1.33
N VAL A 264 22.68 13.62 -0.43
CA VAL A 264 23.04 13.59 0.99
C VAL A 264 24.55 13.40 1.10
N ARG A 265 25.30 14.48 1.28
CA ARG A 265 26.62 14.40 1.87
C ARG A 265 26.37 14.05 3.33
N ALA A 266 26.79 12.84 3.71
CA ALA A 266 26.70 12.33 5.07
C ALA A 266 27.11 13.40 6.08
N CYS A 267 26.38 13.45 7.20
CA CYS A 267 26.54 14.36 8.32
C CYS A 267 28.02 14.57 8.71
N ALA A 268 28.67 15.52 8.04
CA ALA A 268 29.89 16.17 8.49
C ALA A 268 29.46 17.56 8.91
N ALA A 269 29.72 17.88 10.17
CA ALA A 269 29.36 19.14 10.80
C ALA A 269 29.67 20.33 9.89
N GLY A 270 28.62 21.08 9.49
CA GLY A 270 28.80 22.44 8.97
C GLY A 270 28.30 22.77 7.55
N ALA A 271 27.42 21.99 6.91
CA ALA A 271 26.83 22.40 5.62
C ALA A 271 25.30 22.30 5.60
N GLY A 272 24.62 23.42 5.30
CA GLY A 272 23.22 23.43 4.82
C GLY A 272 22.18 24.07 5.72
N ALA A 273 22.27 25.39 6.02
CA ALA A 273 21.24 26.09 6.77
C ALA A 273 19.89 26.25 6.04
N GLU A 274 19.81 25.96 4.73
CA GLU A 274 18.58 26.02 3.91
C GLU A 274 17.91 24.65 3.69
N GLU A 275 18.63 23.52 3.86
CA GLU A 275 18.10 22.19 3.54
C GLU A 275 17.17 21.61 4.63
N ASP A 276 17.18 22.20 5.84
CA ASP A 276 16.38 21.77 7.00
C ASP A 276 15.20 22.70 7.32
N GLU A 277 14.81 23.57 6.38
CA GLU A 277 13.68 24.50 6.54
C GLU A 277 12.38 23.83 7.03
N PRO A 278 11.89 22.69 6.49
CA PRO A 278 10.67 22.07 6.98
C PRO A 278 10.80 21.58 8.43
N GLN A 279 11.95 21.03 8.83
CA GLN A 279 12.15 20.57 10.21
C GLN A 279 12.19 21.75 11.19
N ARG A 280 12.81 22.87 10.80
CA ARG A 280 12.84 24.09 11.61
C ARG A 280 11.44 24.69 11.81
N VAL A 281 10.62 24.70 10.76
CA VAL A 281 9.22 25.15 10.85
C VAL A 281 8.42 24.24 11.78
N ILE A 282 8.55 22.92 11.63
CA ILE A 282 7.89 21.95 12.52
C ILE A 282 8.32 22.16 13.98
N TRP A 283 9.62 22.33 14.24
CA TRP A 283 10.15 22.60 15.58
C TRP A 283 9.55 23.87 16.20
N ARG A 284 9.48 24.96 15.44
CA ARG A 284 8.89 26.23 15.91
C ARG A 284 7.41 26.08 16.28
N CYS A 285 6.67 25.23 15.55
CA CYS A 285 5.26 24.96 15.80
C CYS A 285 5.01 23.85 16.84
N ARG A 286 6.05 23.20 17.38
CA ARG A 286 5.91 21.97 18.18
C ARG A 286 4.99 22.13 19.40
N GLU A 287 5.13 23.23 20.14
CA GLU A 287 4.39 23.46 21.38
C GLU A 287 2.89 23.63 21.09
N ASP A 288 2.56 24.32 20.01
CA ASP A 288 1.19 24.51 19.56
C ASP A 288 0.58 23.21 19.01
N MET A 289 1.37 22.39 18.30
CA MET A 289 0.94 21.05 17.85
C MET A 289 0.65 20.13 19.04
N MET A 290 1.51 20.14 20.06
CA MET A 290 1.34 19.34 21.28
C MET A 290 0.12 19.80 22.08
N ARG A 291 -0.07 21.11 22.26
CA ARG A 291 -1.25 21.69 22.92
C ARG A 291 -2.55 21.34 22.19
N LEU A 292 -2.54 21.38 20.86
CA LEU A 292 -3.68 21.00 20.04
C LEU A 292 -4.05 19.53 20.28
N TRP A 293 -3.07 18.61 20.26
CA TRP A 293 -3.31 17.18 20.42
C TRP A 293 -3.68 16.75 21.86
N ALA A 294 -3.13 17.44 22.86
CA ALA A 294 -3.44 17.21 24.27
C ALA A 294 -4.87 17.67 24.65
N SER A 295 -5.47 18.57 23.88
CA SER A 295 -6.78 19.14 24.19
C SER A 295 -7.91 18.09 24.18
N ARG A 296 -8.57 17.91 25.33
CA ARG A 296 -9.77 17.05 25.46
C ARG A 296 -10.93 17.54 24.58
N ARG A 297 -11.06 18.85 24.37
CA ARG A 297 -12.07 19.45 23.48
C ARG A 297 -11.86 19.00 22.04
N VAL A 298 -10.61 19.04 21.58
CA VAL A 298 -10.23 18.58 20.22
C VAL A 298 -10.56 17.10 20.06
N ARG A 299 -10.17 16.24 21.02
CA ARG A 299 -10.48 14.80 20.99
C ARG A 299 -11.99 14.52 20.94
N ARG A 300 -12.80 15.28 21.69
CA ARG A 300 -14.28 15.18 21.63
C ARG A 300 -14.84 15.53 20.26
N VAL A 301 -14.37 16.63 19.65
CA VAL A 301 -14.82 17.06 18.31
C VAL A 301 -14.45 16.02 17.25
N LEU A 302 -13.21 15.51 17.29
CA LEU A 302 -12.76 14.45 16.36
C LEU A 302 -13.62 13.19 16.47
N LYS A 303 -13.94 12.76 17.70
CA LYS A 303 -14.83 11.62 17.96
C LYS A 303 -16.25 11.87 17.44
N ALA A 304 -16.81 13.06 17.70
CA ALA A 304 -18.15 13.43 17.24
C ALA A 304 -18.26 13.45 15.71
N LYS A 305 -17.23 13.95 15.03
CA LYS A 305 -17.13 13.97 13.56
C LYS A 305 -16.69 12.65 12.94
N LYS A 306 -16.45 11.61 13.76
CA LYS A 306 -15.95 10.30 13.34
C LYS A 306 -14.67 10.42 12.49
N VAL A 307 -13.80 11.40 12.80
CA VAL A 307 -12.50 11.56 12.15
C VAL A 307 -11.56 10.49 12.71
N ARG A 308 -11.08 9.59 11.86
CA ARG A 308 -10.30 8.40 12.26
C ARG A 308 -8.83 8.57 11.89
N LEU A 309 -8.15 9.44 12.63
CA LEU A 309 -6.71 9.70 12.41
C LEU A 309 -5.84 8.45 12.57
N GLU A 310 -6.27 7.49 13.40
CA GLU A 310 -5.57 6.21 13.65
C GLU A 310 -5.40 5.34 12.40
N GLU A 311 -6.25 5.53 11.40
CA GLU A 311 -6.21 4.77 10.14
C GLU A 311 -5.36 5.50 9.06
N GLU A 312 -5.04 6.76 9.32
CA GLU A 312 -4.11 7.60 8.58
C GLU A 312 -2.75 7.65 9.31
N SER A 313 -2.12 8.82 9.39
CA SER A 313 -0.84 9.06 10.06
C SER A 313 -0.97 9.57 11.49
N GLY A 314 -2.17 9.45 12.10
CA GLY A 314 -2.46 10.01 13.42
C GLY A 314 -1.65 9.43 14.57
N PHE A 315 -1.10 8.22 14.42
CA PHE A 315 -0.23 7.60 15.42
C PHE A 315 1.07 8.40 15.64
N PHE A 316 1.52 9.21 14.67
CA PHE A 316 2.68 10.09 14.86
C PHE A 316 2.39 11.25 15.83
N LEU A 317 1.12 11.56 16.10
CA LEU A 317 0.75 12.64 17.00
C LEU A 317 1.11 12.32 18.47
N ASP A 318 1.15 11.03 18.82
CA ASP A 318 1.56 10.59 20.16
C ASP A 318 3.09 10.72 20.37
N ASP A 319 3.86 10.73 19.28
CA ASP A 319 5.33 10.87 19.26
C ASP A 319 5.80 12.30 18.91
N LEU A 320 4.90 13.30 18.97
CA LEU A 320 5.22 14.71 18.67
C LEU A 320 6.53 15.21 19.32
N PRO A 321 6.81 14.95 20.60
CA PRO A 321 8.04 15.41 21.23
C PRO A 321 9.30 14.93 20.49
N ARG A 322 9.34 13.65 20.09
CA ARG A 322 10.49 13.04 19.40
C ARG A 322 10.58 13.47 17.94
N LEU A 323 9.45 13.52 17.23
CA LEU A 323 9.43 13.78 15.78
C LEU A 323 9.71 15.24 15.44
N THR A 324 9.40 16.16 16.36
CA THR A 324 9.59 17.59 16.13
C THR A 324 11.02 18.05 16.43
N GLU A 325 11.84 17.25 17.15
CA GLU A 325 13.24 17.57 17.48
C GLU A 325 14.09 17.99 16.28
N CYS A 326 14.90 19.04 16.43
CA CYS A 326 15.72 19.56 15.33
C CYS A 326 16.64 18.50 14.69
N ASN A 327 17.13 17.56 15.49
CA ASN A 327 18.01 16.47 15.07
C ASN A 327 17.26 15.14 14.83
N TYR A 328 15.95 15.18 14.59
CA TYR A 328 15.14 14.00 14.35
C TYR A 328 15.68 13.13 13.20
N VAL A 329 15.92 11.86 13.51
CA VAL A 329 16.27 10.81 12.56
C VAL A 329 15.17 9.73 12.58
N PRO A 330 14.56 9.40 11.42
CA PRO A 330 13.55 8.34 11.35
C PRO A 330 14.06 6.98 11.80
N THR A 331 13.23 6.29 12.57
CA THR A 331 13.46 4.88 12.95
C THR A 331 12.88 3.92 11.91
N GLU A 332 13.29 2.65 11.94
CA GLU A 332 12.69 1.60 11.10
C GLU A 332 11.17 1.52 11.29
N ASP A 333 10.72 1.72 12.53
CA ASP A 333 9.31 1.68 12.92
C ASP A 333 8.52 2.87 12.35
N ASP A 334 9.10 4.08 12.35
CA ASP A 334 8.52 5.26 11.71
C ASP A 334 8.28 5.03 10.21
N VAL A 335 9.27 4.42 9.53
CA VAL A 335 9.19 4.11 8.10
C VAL A 335 8.13 3.07 7.81
N LEU A 336 7.95 2.07 8.68
CA LEU A 336 6.90 1.05 8.50
C LEU A 336 5.50 1.66 8.64
N ARG A 337 5.31 2.62 9.55
CA ARG A 337 4.01 3.26 9.73
C ARG A 337 3.75 4.43 8.77
N ALA A 338 4.79 5.04 8.21
CA ALA A 338 4.67 6.17 7.28
C ALA A 338 3.73 5.85 6.11
N ARG A 339 2.83 6.78 5.80
CA ARG A 339 1.78 6.60 4.80
C ARG A 339 2.18 7.28 3.49
N LEU A 340 2.52 6.46 2.51
CA LEU A 340 2.81 6.87 1.14
C LEU A 340 1.89 6.11 0.20
N LYS A 341 1.00 6.81 -0.52
CA LYS A 341 0.15 6.15 -1.52
C LYS A 341 0.95 5.92 -2.79
N THR A 342 1.07 4.65 -3.17
CA THR A 342 1.67 4.24 -4.43
C THR A 342 0.66 4.38 -5.57
N ILE A 343 1.09 5.00 -6.67
CA ILE A 343 0.35 4.95 -7.95
C ILE A 343 1.02 3.93 -8.85
N GLY A 344 0.20 3.12 -9.52
CA GLY A 344 0.64 2.21 -10.55
C GLY A 344 1.21 0.91 -9.98
N VAL A 345 2.14 0.33 -10.71
CA VAL A 345 2.76 -0.96 -10.39
C VAL A 345 4.25 -0.74 -10.13
N SER A 346 4.80 -1.42 -9.14
CA SER A 346 6.21 -1.33 -8.81
C SER A 346 6.79 -2.69 -8.47
N GLU A 347 7.85 -3.04 -9.19
CA GLU A 347 8.59 -4.27 -9.01
C GLU A 347 9.84 -3.99 -8.17
N TYR A 348 10.03 -4.79 -7.14
CA TYR A 348 11.20 -4.72 -6.26
C TYR A 348 11.98 -6.02 -6.35
N LYS A 349 13.28 -5.88 -6.62
CA LYS A 349 14.21 -7.00 -6.76
C LYS A 349 15.11 -7.05 -5.54
N PHE A 350 15.06 -8.16 -4.82
CA PHE A 350 15.89 -8.40 -3.66
C PHE A 350 16.82 -9.57 -3.94
N GLN A 351 18.11 -9.35 -3.74
CA GLN A 351 19.06 -10.45 -3.59
C GLN A 351 19.18 -10.72 -2.10
N MET A 352 18.90 -11.95 -1.69
CA MET A 352 18.92 -12.30 -0.27
C MET A 352 20.36 -12.18 0.27
N GLU A 353 20.58 -11.20 1.14
CA GLU A 353 21.88 -11.01 1.83
C GLU A 353 22.12 -12.10 2.89
N ALA A 354 21.06 -12.66 3.48
CA ALA A 354 21.13 -13.60 4.60
C ALA A 354 20.26 -14.86 4.41
N GLY A 355 20.78 -16.02 4.82
CA GLY A 355 20.07 -17.30 4.93
C GLY A 355 20.70 -18.47 4.16
N PRO A 356 20.21 -19.70 4.34
CA PRO A 356 20.75 -20.93 3.74
C PRO A 356 20.64 -21.02 2.21
N GLN A 357 20.12 -19.98 1.54
CA GLN A 357 20.01 -19.88 0.07
C GLN A 357 20.40 -18.48 -0.44
N SER A 358 21.48 -17.92 0.10
CA SER A 358 22.12 -16.73 -0.48
C SER A 358 22.35 -16.98 -1.98
N GLY A 359 21.69 -16.19 -2.84
CA GLY A 359 21.71 -16.36 -4.31
C GLY A 359 20.35 -16.48 -5.01
N SER A 360 19.26 -16.73 -4.28
CA SER A 360 17.89 -16.67 -4.86
C SER A 360 17.45 -15.21 -5.02
N GLU A 361 16.94 -14.85 -6.20
CA GLU A 361 16.43 -13.50 -6.50
C GLU A 361 14.92 -13.46 -6.22
N TRP A 362 14.49 -12.56 -5.34
CA TRP A 362 13.07 -12.36 -5.04
C TRP A 362 12.57 -11.12 -5.77
N ARG A 363 11.49 -11.28 -6.54
CA ARG A 363 10.81 -10.19 -7.23
C ARG A 363 9.43 -10.02 -6.64
N ILE A 364 9.24 -8.94 -5.90
CA ILE A 364 7.94 -8.61 -5.29
C ILE A 364 7.32 -7.46 -6.06
N VAL A 365 6.13 -7.69 -6.59
CA VAL A 365 5.36 -6.68 -7.31
C VAL A 365 4.28 -6.10 -6.38
N ASP A 366 4.36 -4.81 -6.09
CA ASP A 366 3.32 -4.04 -5.40
C ASP A 366 2.44 -3.36 -6.44
N VAL A 367 1.16 -3.75 -6.50
CA VAL A 367 0.17 -3.16 -7.39
C VAL A 367 -0.79 -2.25 -6.61
N GLY A 368 -1.25 -1.22 -7.30
CA GLY A 368 -2.30 -0.33 -6.82
C GLY A 368 -3.56 -1.07 -6.34
N GLY A 369 -4.06 -0.70 -5.15
CA GLY A 369 -5.19 -1.37 -4.50
C GLY A 369 -6.57 -0.73 -4.73
N SER A 370 -6.63 0.44 -5.36
CA SER A 370 -7.90 1.11 -5.67
C SER A 370 -8.68 0.33 -6.72
N ARG A 371 -10.01 0.47 -6.77
CA ARG A 371 -10.85 -0.26 -7.74
C ARG A 371 -10.46 0.07 -9.17
N PHE A 372 -10.12 1.32 -9.44
CA PHE A 372 -9.66 1.79 -10.75
C PHE A 372 -8.33 1.18 -11.21
N GLN A 373 -7.48 0.73 -10.27
CA GLN A 373 -6.17 0.15 -10.58
C GLN A 373 -6.23 -1.37 -10.78
N ARG A 374 -7.31 -2.05 -10.37
CA ARG A 374 -7.42 -3.53 -10.46
C ARG A 374 -7.27 -4.12 -11.88
N PRO A 375 -7.76 -3.46 -12.95
CA PRO A 375 -7.54 -3.95 -14.31
C PRO A 375 -6.06 -4.06 -14.69
N THR A 376 -5.17 -3.31 -14.02
CA THR A 376 -3.71 -3.36 -14.26
C THR A 376 -3.04 -4.61 -13.69
N TRP A 377 -3.76 -5.47 -12.95
CA TRP A 377 -3.17 -6.66 -12.32
C TRP A 377 -2.97 -7.83 -13.28
N ALA A 378 -3.86 -7.98 -14.27
CA ALA A 378 -3.88 -9.14 -15.17
C ALA A 378 -2.53 -9.44 -15.86
N PRO A 379 -1.75 -8.45 -16.34
CA PRO A 379 -0.44 -8.70 -16.95
C PRO A 379 0.59 -9.36 -16.02
N PHE A 380 0.37 -9.35 -14.70
CA PHE A 380 1.29 -9.91 -13.70
C PHE A 380 0.86 -11.30 -13.20
N PHE A 381 -0.18 -11.90 -13.78
CA PHE A 381 -0.71 -13.20 -13.34
C PHE A 381 -0.06 -14.41 -14.02
N ASP A 382 0.54 -14.24 -15.20
CA ASP A 382 1.03 -15.39 -15.99
C ASP A 382 2.33 -16.00 -15.45
N ASP A 383 3.10 -15.22 -14.68
CA ASP A 383 4.48 -15.59 -14.28
C ASP A 383 4.70 -15.44 -12.76
N VAL A 384 3.64 -15.57 -11.95
CA VAL A 384 3.71 -15.41 -10.49
C VAL A 384 3.76 -16.78 -9.79
N ASP A 385 4.68 -16.95 -8.84
CA ASP A 385 4.78 -18.18 -8.05
C ASP A 385 3.80 -18.17 -6.88
N ALA A 386 3.66 -17.01 -6.23
CA ALA A 386 2.78 -16.83 -5.08
C ALA A 386 2.15 -15.44 -5.00
N ILE A 387 0.94 -15.38 -4.45
CA ILE A 387 0.21 -14.14 -4.16
C ILE A 387 0.08 -14.01 -2.64
N ILE A 388 0.49 -12.85 -2.12
CA ILE A 388 0.16 -12.45 -0.75
C ILE A 388 -1.01 -11.47 -0.83
N PHE A 389 -2.18 -11.93 -0.40
CA PHE A 389 -3.40 -11.14 -0.36
C PHE A 389 -3.58 -10.52 1.03
N LEU A 390 -3.70 -9.19 1.09
CA LEU A 390 -3.92 -8.47 2.34
C LEU A 390 -5.38 -8.02 2.46
N ALA A 391 -6.07 -8.56 3.46
CA ALA A 391 -7.43 -8.20 3.84
C ALA A 391 -7.41 -7.50 5.20
N PRO A 392 -7.60 -6.17 5.27
CA PRO A 392 -7.69 -5.48 6.55
C PRO A 392 -9.02 -5.81 7.23
N ILE A 393 -8.99 -6.55 8.34
CA ILE A 393 -10.22 -6.97 9.02
C ILE A 393 -10.78 -5.89 9.95
N SER A 394 -9.99 -4.88 10.29
CA SER A 394 -10.42 -3.77 11.14
C SER A 394 -11.40 -2.81 10.47
N CYS A 395 -11.57 -2.86 9.15
CA CYS A 395 -12.45 -1.93 8.40
C CYS A 395 -13.90 -2.42 8.25
N PHE A 396 -14.36 -3.33 9.11
CA PHE A 396 -15.72 -3.88 9.09
C PHE A 396 -16.81 -2.80 9.24
N ASP A 397 -16.48 -1.65 9.83
CA ASP A 397 -17.39 -0.55 10.09
C ASP A 397 -17.19 0.65 9.15
N GLN A 398 -16.49 0.47 8.03
CA GLN A 398 -16.12 1.53 7.10
C GLN A 398 -16.64 1.29 5.68
N VAL A 399 -16.78 2.37 4.93
CA VAL A 399 -17.06 2.39 3.49
C VAL A 399 -15.82 2.76 2.68
N LEU A 400 -15.79 2.39 1.39
CA LEU A 400 -14.69 2.76 0.50
C LEU A 400 -14.64 4.29 0.32
N ALA A 401 -13.44 4.84 0.19
CA ALA A 401 -13.27 6.25 -0.17
C ALA A 401 -13.77 6.54 -1.60
N GLU A 402 -13.72 5.52 -2.47
CA GLU A 402 -14.12 5.59 -3.87
C GLU A 402 -15.63 5.39 -4.07
N ASP A 403 -16.28 4.68 -3.14
CA ASP A 403 -17.70 4.36 -3.19
C ASP A 403 -18.28 4.25 -1.78
N ALA A 404 -19.01 5.28 -1.36
CA ALA A 404 -19.61 5.36 -0.04
C ALA A 404 -20.74 4.35 0.21
N LYS A 405 -21.19 3.62 -0.82
CA LYS A 405 -22.23 2.58 -0.68
C LYS A 405 -21.68 1.21 -0.31
N VAL A 406 -20.38 0.99 -0.56
CA VAL A 406 -19.77 -0.34 -0.42
C VAL A 406 -18.92 -0.39 0.84
N ASN A 407 -19.17 -1.39 1.68
CA ASN A 407 -18.36 -1.64 2.86
C ASN A 407 -16.96 -2.12 2.46
N ARG A 408 -15.91 -1.66 3.16
CA ARG A 408 -14.53 -2.01 2.82
C ARG A 408 -14.22 -3.48 3.03
N LEU A 409 -14.69 -4.06 4.14
CA LEU A 409 -14.46 -5.49 4.41
C LEU A 409 -15.18 -6.35 3.37
N GLU A 410 -16.38 -5.95 2.96
CA GLU A 410 -17.12 -6.61 1.89
C GLU A 410 -16.37 -6.57 0.56
N ASP A 411 -15.83 -5.40 0.17
CA ASP A 411 -15.00 -5.30 -1.04
C ASP A 411 -13.75 -6.20 -0.97
N SER A 412 -13.10 -6.32 0.19
CA SER A 412 -11.99 -7.26 0.39
C SER A 412 -12.40 -8.72 0.22
N VAL A 413 -13.58 -9.11 0.68
CA VAL A 413 -14.13 -10.47 0.52
C VAL A 413 -14.47 -10.76 -0.95
N LEU A 414 -15.13 -9.82 -1.64
CA LEU A 414 -15.45 -9.94 -3.06
C LEU A 414 -14.18 -10.02 -3.92
N LEU A 415 -13.16 -9.23 -3.56
CA LEU A 415 -11.87 -9.24 -4.23
C LEU A 415 -11.15 -10.57 -4.04
N TRP A 416 -11.16 -11.12 -2.83
CA TRP A 416 -10.60 -12.45 -2.55
C TRP A 416 -11.30 -13.54 -3.37
N LYS A 417 -12.64 -13.52 -3.42
CA LYS A 417 -13.43 -14.41 -4.28
C LYS A 417 -12.99 -14.31 -5.74
N ALA A 418 -12.83 -13.10 -6.28
CA ALA A 418 -12.39 -12.89 -7.65
C ALA A 418 -10.98 -13.44 -7.92
N VAL A 419 -10.05 -13.29 -6.97
CA VAL A 419 -8.69 -13.86 -7.05
C VAL A 419 -8.73 -15.38 -7.02
N CYS A 420 -9.49 -15.99 -6.09
CA CYS A 420 -9.61 -17.44 -5.98
C CYS A 420 -10.25 -18.06 -7.23
N SER A 421 -11.28 -17.43 -7.80
CA SER A 421 -11.99 -17.92 -9.00
C SER A 421 -11.19 -17.79 -10.29
N ASN A 422 -10.04 -17.09 -10.29
CA ASN A 422 -9.29 -16.84 -11.51
C ASN A 422 -8.55 -18.11 -11.99
N LYS A 423 -8.83 -18.52 -13.23
CA LYS A 423 -8.23 -19.69 -13.88
C LYS A 423 -6.74 -19.53 -14.15
N LEU A 424 -6.26 -18.32 -14.45
CA LEU A 424 -4.83 -18.06 -14.66
C LEU A 424 -4.03 -18.33 -13.38
N LEU A 425 -4.67 -18.13 -12.23
CA LEU A 425 -4.05 -18.31 -10.94
C LEU A 425 -4.16 -19.76 -10.43
N ALA A 426 -4.67 -20.72 -11.21
CA ALA A 426 -5.00 -22.08 -10.75
C ALA A 426 -3.90 -22.78 -9.94
N HIS A 427 -2.64 -22.59 -10.32
CA HIS A 427 -1.47 -23.23 -9.72
C HIS A 427 -0.61 -22.31 -8.84
N VAL A 428 -1.08 -21.09 -8.60
CA VAL A 428 -0.40 -20.08 -7.78
C VAL A 428 -0.72 -20.29 -6.31
N ASP A 429 0.29 -20.19 -5.45
CA ASP A 429 0.08 -20.23 -4.00
C ASP A 429 -0.59 -18.96 -3.50
N LEU A 430 -1.71 -19.14 -2.78
CA LEU A 430 -2.43 -18.02 -2.18
C LEU A 430 -2.14 -17.97 -0.68
N VAL A 431 -1.52 -16.88 -0.25
CA VAL A 431 -1.26 -16.56 1.15
C VAL A 431 -2.15 -15.40 1.56
N LEU A 432 -2.98 -15.60 2.57
CA LEU A 432 -3.90 -14.60 3.10
C LEU A 432 -3.35 -13.98 4.39
N PHE A 433 -3.22 -12.66 4.39
CA PHE A 433 -2.96 -11.85 5.59
C PHE A 433 -4.24 -11.14 6.01
N LEU A 434 -4.81 -11.57 7.13
CA LEU A 434 -5.86 -10.86 7.85
C LEU A 434 -5.20 -9.74 8.65
N ASN A 435 -5.09 -8.56 8.03
CA ASN A 435 -4.24 -7.48 8.52
C ASN A 435 -4.97 -6.50 9.45
N LYS A 436 -4.19 -5.70 10.18
CA LYS A 436 -4.63 -4.66 11.11
C LYS A 436 -5.37 -5.23 12.33
N CYS A 437 -4.90 -6.38 12.83
CA CYS A 437 -5.45 -7.02 14.04
C CYS A 437 -5.31 -6.13 15.27
N ASP A 438 -4.25 -5.31 15.35
CA ASP A 438 -4.03 -4.28 16.37
C ASP A 438 -5.16 -3.23 16.38
N LEU A 439 -5.56 -2.72 15.21
CA LEU A 439 -6.66 -1.77 15.11
C LEU A 439 -8.02 -2.43 15.37
N LEU A 440 -8.18 -3.70 14.97
CA LEU A 440 -9.36 -4.48 15.35
C LEU A 440 -9.48 -4.57 16.88
N ALA A 441 -8.39 -4.94 17.57
CA ALA A 441 -8.33 -5.01 19.02
C ALA A 441 -8.78 -3.71 19.69
N ARG A 442 -8.23 -2.57 19.25
CA ARG A 442 -8.61 -1.24 19.77
C ARG A 442 -10.09 -0.92 19.54
N LYS A 443 -10.64 -1.25 18.36
CA LYS A 443 -12.06 -1.00 18.04
C LYS A 443 -13.01 -1.83 18.88
N LEU A 444 -12.71 -3.11 19.09
CA LEU A 444 -13.52 -4.00 19.92
C LEU A 444 -13.45 -3.58 21.39
N ALA A 445 -12.25 -3.24 21.90
CA ALA A 445 -12.05 -2.70 23.24
C ALA A 445 -12.77 -1.35 23.44
N GLY A 446 -12.85 -0.53 22.38
CA GLY A 446 -13.61 0.72 22.35
C GLY A 446 -15.14 0.56 22.35
N GLY A 447 -15.65 -0.68 22.41
CA GLY A 447 -17.07 -0.98 22.49
C GLY A 447 -17.78 -1.12 21.13
N THR A 448 -17.04 -1.08 20.02
CA THR A 448 -17.62 -1.34 18.70
C THR A 448 -17.94 -2.82 18.57
N ARG A 449 -19.21 -3.15 18.32
CA ARG A 449 -19.66 -4.54 18.20
C ARG A 449 -19.60 -5.03 16.76
N LEU A 450 -18.87 -6.12 16.51
CA LEU A 450 -18.71 -6.70 15.18
C LEU A 450 -20.05 -7.19 14.61
N ALA A 451 -20.88 -7.84 15.43
CA ALA A 451 -22.20 -8.36 15.08
C ALA A 451 -23.15 -7.30 14.48
N ARG A 452 -22.96 -6.02 14.82
CA ARG A 452 -23.75 -4.91 14.26
C ARG A 452 -23.52 -4.73 12.76
N TYR A 453 -22.30 -5.00 12.31
CA TYR A 453 -21.87 -4.79 10.93
C TYR A 453 -21.80 -6.12 10.17
N VAL A 454 -21.44 -7.23 10.81
CA VAL A 454 -21.35 -8.53 10.17
C VAL A 454 -22.45 -9.42 10.71
N ARG A 455 -23.59 -9.50 10.00
CA ARG A 455 -24.76 -10.27 10.48
C ARG A 455 -24.46 -11.76 10.67
N SER A 456 -23.68 -12.36 9.78
CA SER A 456 -23.25 -13.75 9.88
C SER A 456 -22.26 -14.01 11.04
N TYR A 457 -21.81 -12.98 11.75
CA TYR A 457 -21.07 -13.14 13.00
C TYR A 457 -21.99 -13.58 14.15
N ALA A 458 -23.29 -13.28 14.06
CA ALA A 458 -24.32 -13.64 15.03
C ALA A 458 -23.99 -13.17 16.45
N ASP A 459 -24.09 -14.07 17.43
CA ASP A 459 -23.96 -13.87 18.88
C ASP A 459 -22.57 -14.23 19.43
N ARG A 460 -21.59 -14.47 18.55
CA ARG A 460 -20.21 -14.78 18.94
C ARG A 460 -19.59 -13.66 19.80
N ALA A 461 -18.63 -14.04 20.64
CA ALA A 461 -17.93 -13.13 21.54
C ALA A 461 -17.25 -11.97 20.79
N ASN A 462 -17.28 -10.75 21.34
CA ASN A 462 -16.75 -9.55 20.70
C ASN A 462 -15.25 -9.33 21.01
N ASP A 463 -14.45 -10.37 20.82
CA ASP A 463 -13.01 -10.38 21.03
C ASP A 463 -12.23 -10.64 19.73
N VAL A 464 -10.92 -10.34 19.75
CA VAL A 464 -10.04 -10.38 18.58
C VAL A 464 -9.80 -11.81 18.12
N GLU A 465 -9.74 -12.76 19.04
CA GLU A 465 -9.41 -14.15 18.75
C GLU A 465 -10.59 -14.83 18.02
N THR A 466 -11.80 -14.68 18.57
CA THR A 466 -13.05 -15.15 17.98
C THR A 466 -13.31 -14.49 16.64
N ALA A 467 -13.12 -13.17 16.54
CA ALA A 467 -13.26 -12.45 15.27
C ALA A 467 -12.23 -12.92 14.23
N GLY A 468 -10.97 -13.11 14.63
CA GLY A 468 -9.90 -13.62 13.78
C GLY A 468 -10.18 -15.02 13.26
N LYS A 469 -10.60 -15.95 14.14
CA LYS A 469 -11.03 -17.30 13.78
C LYS A 469 -12.19 -17.30 12.80
N TYR A 470 -13.22 -16.48 13.06
CA TYR A 470 -14.37 -16.32 12.17
C TYR A 470 -13.95 -15.85 10.78
N PHE A 471 -13.15 -14.79 10.68
CA PHE A 471 -12.71 -14.28 9.38
C PHE A 471 -11.82 -15.30 8.66
N ARG A 472 -10.89 -15.94 9.37
CA ARG A 472 -10.06 -17.00 8.79
C ARG A 472 -10.91 -18.13 8.21
N GLY A 473 -11.91 -18.60 8.96
CA GLY A 473 -12.85 -19.62 8.50
C GLY A 473 -13.62 -19.17 7.25
N LYS A 474 -14.13 -17.94 7.24
CA LYS A 474 -14.89 -17.38 6.11
C LYS A 474 -14.05 -17.29 4.83
N PHE A 475 -12.84 -16.76 4.91
CA PHE A 475 -11.95 -16.67 3.74
C PHE A 475 -11.46 -18.06 3.28
N SER A 476 -11.25 -19.00 4.21
CA SER A 476 -10.92 -20.40 3.91
C SER A 476 -12.05 -21.10 3.14
N ALA A 477 -13.30 -20.93 3.59
CA ALA A 477 -14.46 -21.47 2.90
C ALA A 477 -14.57 -20.93 1.47
N ILE A 478 -14.37 -19.63 1.27
CA ILE A 478 -14.36 -19.02 -0.06
C ILE A 478 -13.26 -19.62 -0.94
N GLN A 479 -12.03 -19.76 -0.44
CA GLN A 479 -10.95 -20.38 -1.21
C GLN A 479 -11.32 -21.81 -1.62
N ARG A 480 -11.85 -22.60 -0.68
CA ARG A 480 -12.22 -24.00 -0.91
C ARG A 480 -13.34 -24.14 -1.96
N THR A 481 -14.34 -23.27 -1.93
CA THR A 481 -15.50 -23.34 -2.84
C THR A 481 -15.21 -22.81 -4.23
N TYR A 482 -14.41 -21.73 -4.36
CA TYR A 482 -14.25 -21.02 -5.63
C TYR A 482 -12.95 -21.33 -6.38
N SER A 483 -11.98 -21.98 -5.75
CA SER A 483 -10.70 -22.29 -6.41
C SER A 483 -10.89 -23.33 -7.53
N PRO A 484 -10.39 -23.08 -8.75
CA PRO A 484 -10.46 -24.04 -9.87
C PRO A 484 -9.77 -25.39 -9.60
N ALA A 485 -8.77 -25.39 -8.73
CA ALA A 485 -8.01 -26.56 -8.31
C ALA A 485 -7.90 -26.56 -6.78
N PRO A 486 -7.83 -27.73 -6.13
CA PRO A 486 -7.66 -27.81 -4.69
C PRO A 486 -6.31 -27.21 -4.28
N ARG A 487 -6.33 -26.31 -3.30
CA ARG A 487 -5.14 -25.62 -2.78
C ARG A 487 -5.13 -25.66 -1.27
N LYS A 488 -3.93 -25.73 -0.69
CA LYS A 488 -3.77 -25.56 0.75
C LYS A 488 -4.09 -24.12 1.14
N PHE A 489 -4.79 -23.96 2.25
CA PHE A 489 -5.13 -22.64 2.79
C PHE A 489 -4.01 -22.15 3.72
N TYR A 490 -3.45 -20.98 3.41
CA TYR A 490 -2.45 -20.31 4.24
C TYR A 490 -3.01 -18.97 4.71
N GLY A 491 -3.59 -18.92 5.92
CA GLY A 491 -4.18 -17.71 6.50
C GLY A 491 -3.50 -17.29 7.80
N PHE A 492 -2.97 -16.08 7.85
CA PHE A 492 -2.28 -15.51 9.00
C PHE A 492 -3.00 -14.26 9.50
N CYS A 493 -3.20 -14.14 10.82
CA CYS A 493 -3.56 -12.88 11.46
C CYS A 493 -2.30 -12.04 11.61
N THR A 494 -2.31 -10.83 11.06
CA THR A 494 -1.12 -9.99 11.00
C THR A 494 -1.39 -8.59 11.49
N SER A 495 -0.41 -8.02 12.17
CA SER A 495 -0.25 -6.57 12.30
C SER A 495 1.07 -6.25 11.64
N VAL A 496 1.05 -5.89 10.35
CA VAL A 496 2.28 -5.76 9.55
C VAL A 496 3.23 -4.67 10.09
N THR A 497 2.76 -3.81 10.99
CA THR A 497 3.56 -2.86 11.76
C THR A 497 4.40 -3.52 12.85
N ASP A 498 3.99 -4.67 13.40
CA ASP A 498 4.75 -5.45 14.36
C ASP A 498 5.87 -6.22 13.66
N THR A 499 7.09 -5.79 13.91
CA THR A 499 8.31 -6.33 13.31
C THR A 499 8.62 -7.75 13.76
N VAL A 500 8.29 -8.13 15.00
CA VAL A 500 8.69 -9.42 15.58
C VAL A 500 7.82 -10.53 14.99
N THR A 501 6.49 -10.42 15.14
CA THR A 501 5.56 -11.43 14.64
C THR A 501 5.58 -11.51 13.11
N THR A 502 5.60 -10.36 12.43
CA THR A 502 5.61 -10.32 10.96
C THR A 502 6.88 -10.95 10.39
N SER A 503 8.04 -10.79 11.01
CA SER A 503 9.27 -11.44 10.54
C SER A 503 9.14 -12.97 10.53
N GLY A 504 8.60 -13.56 11.60
CA GLY A 504 8.35 -15.01 11.66
C GLY A 504 7.35 -15.50 10.62
N ILE A 505 6.30 -14.72 10.37
CA ILE A 505 5.31 -15.02 9.32
C ILE A 505 5.96 -14.94 7.93
N LEU A 506 6.78 -13.92 7.66
CA LEU A 506 7.47 -13.77 6.37
C LEU A 506 8.48 -14.89 6.11
N VAL A 507 9.16 -15.38 7.15
CA VAL A 507 10.02 -16.59 7.05
C VAL A 507 9.17 -17.82 6.71
N SER A 508 8.01 -17.98 7.36
CA SER A 508 7.10 -19.08 7.08
C SER A 508 6.55 -19.02 5.64
N VAL A 509 6.16 -17.83 5.17
CA VAL A 509 5.72 -17.59 3.78
C VAL A 509 6.84 -17.92 2.81
N ARG A 510 8.08 -17.49 3.08
CA ARG A 510 9.24 -17.83 2.26
C ARG A 510 9.39 -19.34 2.10
N ASP A 511 9.32 -20.06 3.21
CA ASP A 511 9.49 -21.52 3.21
C ASP A 511 8.35 -22.24 2.47
N ILE A 512 7.11 -21.72 2.53
CA ILE A 512 5.98 -22.22 1.74
C ILE A 512 6.28 -22.10 0.24
N VAL A 513 6.62 -20.90 -0.22
CA VAL A 513 6.85 -20.61 -1.65
C VAL A 513 8.06 -21.41 -2.18
N LEU A 514 9.13 -21.51 -1.40
CA LEU A 514 10.32 -22.27 -1.81
C LEU A 514 10.05 -23.77 -1.91
N ARG A 515 9.30 -24.36 -0.97
CA ARG A 515 8.95 -25.79 -1.03
C ARG A 515 8.11 -26.12 -2.27
N GLN A 516 7.20 -25.23 -2.64
CA GLN A 516 6.40 -25.37 -3.85
C GLN A 516 7.26 -25.32 -5.12
N ASN A 517 8.13 -24.30 -5.23
CA ASN A 517 9.03 -24.16 -6.37
C ASN A 517 9.96 -25.37 -6.52
N LEU A 518 10.41 -25.97 -5.41
CA LEU A 518 11.20 -27.21 -5.43
C LEU A 518 10.40 -28.41 -5.95
N ARG A 519 9.13 -28.56 -5.53
CA ARG A 519 8.22 -29.62 -6.02
C ARG A 519 7.94 -29.48 -7.52
N GLN A 520 7.68 -28.26 -8.00
CA GLN A 520 7.44 -28.00 -9.41
C GLN A 520 8.70 -28.24 -10.27
N SER A 521 9.89 -28.05 -9.70
CA SER A 521 11.17 -28.26 -10.39
C SER A 521 11.62 -29.72 -10.48
N LYS A 522 10.82 -30.71 -10.05
CA LYS A 522 11.16 -32.15 -10.03
C LYS A 522 12.49 -32.48 -9.33
N LEU A 523 12.83 -31.74 -8.28
CA LEU A 523 14.04 -31.97 -7.47
C LEU A 523 13.74 -32.69 -6.13
N VAL A 524 12.47 -33.05 -5.89
CA VAL A 524 12.00 -33.91 -4.79
C VAL A 524 10.83 -34.75 -5.29
#